data_AF-A0A803QBC8-F1
#
_entry.id   AF-A0A803QBC8-F1
#
_cell.length_a   1.000
_cell.length_b   1.000
_cell.length_c   1.000
_cell.angle_alpha   90.00
_cell.angle_beta   90.00
_cell.angle_gamma   90.00
#
_symmetry.space_group_name_H-M   'P 1'
#
loop_
_entity.id
_entity.type
_entity.pdbx_description
1 polymer ?
#
loop_
_entity_poly.entity_id
_entity_poly.type
_entity_poly.pdbx_seq_one_letter_code
_entity_poly.pdbx_strand_id
1 'polypeptide(L)'
;MSATNKASRGQKKYNHTTGTKRFAQIRAAQKENGGSTPTRDAMFNVCYTKKDKSVTDTTKEVMVQLQEKQDLNEDVSKEKGMNDTFSEVMGKEKYGSVRMYGFGVCPSDVWENKSTKKGNQKKYIQTLEAELKELKSQVQANKQNYNANDTSIIPDMVGEMVNLKSVTADPETIAIGLVVNKDSSK
;
A
#
# COMPACT_ATOMS: atom_id res chain seq x y z
N MET A 1 -24.58 28.41 -10.71
CA MET A 1 -24.07 27.06 -11.03
C MET A 1 -23.71 27.03 -12.51
N SER A 2 -22.58 26.43 -12.90
CA SER A 2 -22.22 26.29 -14.32
C SER A 2 -23.26 25.45 -15.07
N ALA A 3 -23.36 25.65 -16.39
CA ALA A 3 -24.22 24.85 -17.26
C ALA A 3 -23.94 23.34 -17.10
N THR A 4 -22.68 22.96 -17.02
CA THR A 4 -22.22 21.58 -16.78
C THR A 4 -22.77 21.01 -15.48
N ASN A 5 -22.68 21.75 -14.37
CA ASN A 5 -23.19 21.28 -13.08
C ASN A 5 -24.72 21.11 -13.10
N LYS A 6 -25.43 21.95 -13.86
CA LYS A 6 -26.88 21.86 -14.03
C LYS A 6 -27.28 20.62 -14.82
N ALA A 7 -26.58 20.35 -15.94
CA ALA A 7 -26.77 19.16 -16.75
C ALA A 7 -26.51 17.88 -15.93
N SER A 8 -25.39 17.81 -15.21
CA SER A 8 -25.06 16.66 -14.35
C SER A 8 -26.09 16.43 -13.24
N ARG A 9 -26.63 17.50 -12.64
CA ARG A 9 -27.72 17.39 -11.66
C ARG A 9 -29.02 16.88 -12.28
N GLY A 10 -29.33 17.26 -13.52
CA GLY A 10 -30.50 16.77 -14.25
C GLY A 10 -30.47 15.27 -14.54
N GLN A 11 -29.27 14.68 -14.65
CA GLN A 11 -29.09 13.24 -14.86
C GLN A 11 -29.20 12.40 -13.56
N LYS A 12 -29.42 13.04 -12.40
CA LYS A 12 -29.48 12.33 -11.12
C LYS A 12 -30.83 11.60 -10.97
N LYS A 13 -30.80 10.29 -11.18
CA LYS A 13 -32.00 9.42 -11.15
C LYS A 13 -32.56 9.16 -9.74
N TYR A 14 -31.69 9.09 -8.73
CA TYR A 14 -32.06 8.69 -7.35
C TYR A 14 -31.67 9.75 -6.34
N ASN A 15 -32.58 10.08 -5.42
CA ASN A 15 -32.34 11.08 -4.38
C ASN A 15 -32.14 10.43 -3.02
N HIS A 16 -30.94 10.60 -2.48
CA HIS A 16 -30.59 10.22 -1.13
C HIS A 16 -31.44 10.98 -0.10
N THR A 17 -31.95 10.27 0.91
CA THR A 17 -32.99 10.77 1.84
C THR A 17 -32.48 11.01 3.27
N THR A 18 -31.24 10.62 3.60
CA THR A 18 -30.73 10.65 4.99
C THR A 18 -30.08 11.99 5.40
N GLY A 19 -30.32 13.04 4.61
CA GLY A 19 -29.83 14.39 4.90
C GLY A 19 -28.31 14.52 4.74
N THR A 20 -27.66 15.06 5.78
CA THR A 20 -26.20 15.32 5.80
C THR A 20 -25.36 14.10 6.18
N LYS A 21 -25.99 12.98 6.53
CA LYS A 21 -25.27 11.75 6.88
C LYS A 21 -24.61 11.15 5.65
N ARG A 22 -23.34 10.76 5.78
CA ARG A 22 -22.58 10.08 4.73
C ARG A 22 -22.81 8.57 4.80
N PHE A 23 -22.64 7.86 3.67
CA PHE A 23 -22.76 6.39 3.64
C PHE A 23 -21.92 5.70 4.72
N ALA A 24 -20.66 6.12 4.93
CA ALA A 24 -19.80 5.54 5.96
C ALA A 24 -20.38 5.68 7.38
N GLN A 25 -20.98 6.83 7.69
CA GLN A 25 -21.63 7.06 8.98
C GLN A 25 -22.89 6.20 9.15
N ILE A 26 -23.67 6.03 8.07
CA ILE A 26 -24.87 5.19 8.08
C ILE A 26 -24.47 3.72 8.27
N ARG A 27 -23.44 3.24 7.58
CA ARG A 27 -22.92 1.87 7.75
C ARG A 27 -22.43 1.61 9.17
N ALA A 28 -21.72 2.57 9.77
CA ALA A 28 -21.26 2.46 11.14
C ALA A 28 -22.45 2.35 12.12
N ALA A 29 -23.44 3.23 11.98
CA ALA A 29 -24.64 3.19 12.82
C ALA A 29 -25.45 1.89 12.65
N GLN A 30 -25.56 1.36 11.42
CA GLN A 30 -26.22 0.06 11.18
C GLN A 30 -25.49 -1.10 11.86
N LYS A 31 -24.17 -1.05 11.92
CA LYS A 31 -23.35 -2.05 12.63
C LYS A 31 -23.47 -1.93 14.15
N GLU A 32 -23.51 -0.71 14.68
CA GLU A 32 -23.65 -0.44 16.12
C GLU A 32 -25.00 -0.90 16.69
N ASN A 33 -26.06 -0.89 15.88
CA ASN A 33 -27.37 -1.41 16.26
C ASN A 33 -27.45 -2.95 16.34
N GLY A 34 -26.31 -3.64 16.53
CA GLY A 34 -26.23 -5.10 16.69
C GLY A 34 -26.24 -5.90 15.38
N GLY A 35 -26.14 -5.23 14.23
CA GLY A 35 -26.20 -5.85 12.91
C GLY A 35 -24.83 -6.30 12.36
N SER A 36 -24.86 -7.25 11.41
CA SER A 36 -23.74 -7.48 10.49
C SER A 36 -23.48 -6.24 9.63
N THR A 37 -22.30 -6.17 9.00
CA THR A 37 -21.99 -5.05 8.09
C THR A 37 -23.03 -5.05 6.96
N PRO A 38 -23.77 -3.95 6.76
CA PRO A 38 -24.89 -3.95 5.82
C PRO A 38 -24.40 -4.17 4.40
N THR A 39 -25.14 -4.96 3.63
CA THR A 39 -24.92 -5.18 2.19
C THR A 39 -25.20 -3.89 1.39
N ARG A 40 -24.86 -3.88 0.09
CA ARG A 40 -25.09 -2.68 -0.74
C ARG A 40 -26.58 -2.41 -0.97
N ASP A 41 -27.36 -3.45 -1.20
CA ASP A 41 -28.83 -3.45 -1.30
C ASP A 41 -29.49 -2.96 0.00
N ALA A 42 -29.13 -3.49 1.16
CA ALA A 42 -29.63 -3.00 2.45
C ALA A 42 -29.28 -1.52 2.65
N MET A 43 -28.06 -1.11 2.30
CA MET A 43 -27.66 0.30 2.34
C MET A 43 -28.49 1.16 1.39
N PHE A 44 -28.81 0.67 0.19
CA PHE A 44 -29.68 1.38 -0.75
C PHE A 44 -31.08 1.57 -0.14
N ASN A 45 -31.65 0.53 0.46
CA ASN A 45 -32.95 0.61 1.10
C ASN A 45 -32.97 1.68 2.20
N VAL A 46 -31.96 1.69 3.08
CA VAL A 46 -31.84 2.70 4.15
C VAL A 46 -31.63 4.11 3.60
N CYS A 47 -30.85 4.26 2.52
CA CYS A 47 -30.40 5.57 2.05
C CYS A 47 -31.38 6.27 1.10
N TYR A 48 -32.31 5.53 0.50
CA TYR A 48 -33.27 6.05 -0.47
C TYR A 48 -34.72 5.93 -0.01
N THR A 49 -34.97 5.40 1.19
CA THR A 49 -36.28 5.43 1.86
C THR A 49 -36.36 6.65 2.77
N LYS A 50 -37.46 7.40 2.69
CA LYS A 50 -37.70 8.52 3.61
C LYS A 50 -38.17 8.03 4.99
N LYS A 51 -38.18 8.92 5.99
CA LYS A 51 -38.59 8.58 7.37
C LYS A 51 -40.05 8.11 7.47
N ASP A 52 -40.92 8.63 6.62
CA ASP A 52 -42.32 8.23 6.45
C ASP A 52 -42.49 6.95 5.63
N LYS A 53 -41.39 6.27 5.29
CA LYS A 53 -41.32 5.09 4.41
C LYS A 53 -41.75 5.36 2.96
N SER A 54 -41.88 6.62 2.56
CA SER A 54 -42.16 6.94 1.16
C SER A 54 -40.90 6.86 0.29
N VAL A 55 -41.09 6.42 -0.95
CA VAL A 55 -40.05 6.18 -1.95
C VAL A 55 -40.55 6.66 -3.31
N THR A 56 -39.66 7.17 -4.17
CA THR A 56 -40.02 7.55 -5.55
C THR A 56 -40.23 6.30 -6.39
N ASP A 57 -41.05 6.38 -7.43
CA ASP A 57 -41.39 5.21 -8.25
C ASP A 57 -40.14 4.59 -8.91
N THR A 58 -39.21 5.42 -9.39
CA THR A 58 -37.91 4.97 -9.90
C THR A 58 -37.07 4.22 -8.87
N THR A 59 -37.18 4.57 -7.59
CA THR A 59 -36.45 3.89 -6.51
C THR A 59 -37.17 2.59 -6.14
N LYS A 60 -38.51 2.60 -6.11
CA LYS A 60 -39.33 1.41 -5.86
C LYS A 60 -39.02 0.31 -6.87
N GLU A 61 -38.95 0.64 -8.16
CA GLU A 61 -38.60 -0.31 -9.22
C GLU A 61 -37.28 -1.03 -8.94
N VAL A 62 -36.24 -0.28 -8.55
CA VAL A 62 -34.93 -0.85 -8.21
C VAL A 62 -35.01 -1.71 -6.94
N MET A 63 -35.74 -1.26 -5.91
CA MET A 63 -35.90 -2.04 -4.68
C MET A 63 -36.62 -3.37 -4.93
N VAL A 64 -37.63 -3.38 -5.80
CA VAL A 64 -38.33 -4.61 -6.22
C VAL A 64 -37.37 -5.54 -6.96
N GLN A 65 -36.61 -5.02 -7.94
CA GLN A 65 -35.63 -5.83 -8.67
C GLN A 65 -34.54 -6.41 -7.74
N LEU A 66 -34.08 -5.64 -6.75
CA LEU A 66 -33.13 -6.11 -5.75
C LEU A 66 -33.73 -7.24 -4.91
N GLN A 67 -34.99 -7.11 -4.48
CA GLN A 67 -35.68 -8.13 -3.70
C GLN A 67 -35.88 -9.41 -4.51
N GLU A 68 -36.40 -9.32 -5.73
CA GLU A 68 -36.60 -10.46 -6.63
C GLU A 68 -35.29 -11.22 -6.87
N LYS A 69 -34.20 -10.49 -7.10
CA LYS A 69 -32.88 -11.09 -7.31
C LYS A 69 -32.30 -11.70 -6.05
N GLN A 70 -32.62 -11.15 -4.87
CA GLN A 70 -32.21 -11.70 -3.59
C GLN A 70 -32.97 -13.01 -3.29
N ASP A 71 -34.28 -13.04 -3.55
CA ASP A 71 -35.11 -14.24 -3.35
C ASP A 71 -34.69 -15.39 -4.28
N LEU A 72 -34.17 -15.08 -5.47
CA LEU A 72 -33.64 -16.05 -6.43
C LEU A 72 -32.18 -16.48 -6.15
N ASN A 73 -31.46 -15.77 -5.29
CA ASN A 73 -30.04 -16.05 -5.06
C ASN A 73 -29.88 -17.13 -3.99
N GLU A 74 -29.64 -18.36 -4.43
CA GLU A 74 -29.27 -19.47 -3.53
C GLU A 74 -27.82 -19.35 -3.01
N ASP A 75 -26.97 -18.58 -3.70
CA ASP A 75 -25.53 -18.48 -3.42
C ASP A 75 -25.18 -17.22 -2.63
N VAL A 76 -25.17 -17.35 -1.31
CA VAL A 76 -24.78 -16.32 -0.33
C VAL A 76 -23.37 -15.76 -0.60
N SER A 77 -22.51 -16.50 -1.31
CA SER A 77 -21.15 -16.05 -1.65
C SER A 77 -21.14 -14.84 -2.59
N LYS A 78 -22.12 -14.75 -3.52
CA LYS A 78 -22.21 -13.66 -4.50
C LYS A 78 -22.57 -12.33 -3.85
N GLU A 79 -23.34 -12.33 -2.76
CA GLU A 79 -23.74 -11.11 -2.05
C GLU A 79 -22.55 -10.31 -1.51
N LYS A 80 -21.39 -10.94 -1.36
CA LYS A 80 -20.20 -10.32 -0.76
C LYS A 80 -19.12 -9.95 -1.79
N GLY A 81 -19.37 -10.17 -3.08
CA GLY A 81 -18.41 -9.95 -4.16
C GLY A 81 -18.63 -8.67 -4.97
N MET A 82 -17.76 -8.45 -5.96
CA MET A 82 -17.92 -7.35 -6.94
C MET A 82 -19.21 -7.48 -7.76
N ASN A 83 -19.61 -8.72 -8.05
CA ASN A 83 -20.77 -9.10 -8.84
C ASN A 83 -21.96 -9.50 -7.94
N ASP A 84 -22.21 -8.74 -6.88
CA ASP A 84 -23.39 -8.97 -6.04
C ASP A 84 -24.69 -8.55 -6.75
N THR A 85 -25.82 -8.93 -6.15
CA THR A 85 -27.19 -8.57 -6.54
C THR A 85 -27.33 -7.08 -6.87
N PHE A 86 -26.69 -6.20 -6.09
CA PHE A 86 -26.74 -4.76 -6.30
C PHE A 86 -26.07 -4.35 -7.61
N SER A 87 -24.91 -4.91 -7.92
CA SER A 87 -24.21 -4.64 -9.19
C SER A 87 -24.91 -5.22 -10.42
N GLU A 88 -25.70 -6.29 -10.27
CA GLU A 88 -26.52 -6.79 -11.38
C GLU A 88 -27.64 -5.80 -11.73
N VAL A 89 -28.34 -5.28 -10.73
CA VAL A 89 -29.46 -4.34 -10.92
C VAL A 89 -28.96 -2.95 -11.31
N MET A 90 -27.92 -2.45 -10.64
CA MET A 90 -27.43 -1.08 -10.83
C MET A 90 -26.28 -0.98 -11.84
N GLY A 91 -25.89 -2.10 -12.45
CA GLY A 91 -24.74 -2.23 -13.34
C GLY A 91 -23.40 -2.31 -12.62
N LYS A 92 -22.32 -2.57 -13.37
CA LYS A 92 -20.96 -2.68 -12.86
C LYS A 92 -20.48 -1.38 -12.19
N GLU A 93 -19.67 -1.51 -11.14
CA GLU A 93 -19.03 -0.35 -10.49
C GLU A 93 -18.08 0.40 -11.41
N LYS A 94 -17.96 1.71 -11.19
CA LYS A 94 -16.97 2.54 -11.86
C LYS A 94 -15.58 2.30 -11.28
N TYR A 95 -14.55 2.51 -12.09
CA TYR A 95 -13.17 2.39 -11.64
C TYR A 95 -12.89 3.32 -10.44
N GLY A 96 -12.21 2.78 -9.42
CA GLY A 96 -11.74 3.54 -8.26
C GLY A 96 -12.78 3.88 -7.19
N SER A 97 -14.05 3.47 -7.32
CA SER A 97 -15.07 3.76 -6.32
C SER A 97 -16.07 2.62 -6.15
N VAL A 98 -16.57 2.42 -4.93
CA VAL A 98 -17.65 1.48 -4.63
C VAL A 98 -18.89 2.23 -4.14
N ARG A 99 -20.00 2.11 -4.86
CA ARG A 99 -21.30 2.64 -4.41
C ARG A 99 -21.71 2.05 -3.07
N MET A 100 -22.40 2.85 -2.25
CA MET A 100 -22.93 2.49 -0.93
C MET A 100 -21.88 2.25 0.17
N TYR A 101 -20.57 2.44 -0.08
CA TYR A 101 -19.53 2.34 0.96
C TYR A 101 -19.08 3.69 1.51
N GLY A 102 -19.05 4.73 0.67
CA GLY A 102 -18.60 6.07 1.06
C GLY A 102 -17.64 6.68 0.05
N PHE A 103 -17.21 7.90 0.34
CA PHE A 103 -16.22 8.59 -0.48
C PHE A 103 -14.84 7.95 -0.31
N GLY A 104 -14.12 7.76 -1.42
CA GLY A 104 -12.75 7.26 -1.42
C GLY A 104 -12.59 5.75 -1.24
N VAL A 105 -13.66 4.99 -1.00
CA VAL A 105 -13.59 3.53 -0.90
C VAL A 105 -13.48 2.92 -2.29
N CYS A 106 -12.39 2.19 -2.55
CA CYS A 106 -12.16 1.55 -3.83
C CYS A 106 -12.42 0.03 -3.77
N PRO A 107 -12.63 -0.64 -4.91
CA PRO A 107 -12.91 -2.08 -4.96
C PRO A 107 -11.90 -2.94 -4.19
N SER A 108 -10.61 -2.57 -4.24
CA SER A 108 -9.54 -3.27 -3.52
C SER A 108 -9.62 -3.15 -1.99
N ASP A 109 -10.31 -2.14 -1.46
CA ASP A 109 -10.50 -2.02 -0.02
C ASP A 109 -11.55 -3.01 0.50
N VAL A 110 -12.51 -3.36 -0.36
CA VAL A 110 -13.71 -4.13 -0.02
C VAL A 110 -13.56 -5.60 -0.35
N TRP A 111 -13.12 -5.91 -1.57
CA TRP A 111 -13.19 -7.28 -2.13
C TRP A 111 -11.84 -7.96 -2.32
N GLU A 112 -10.72 -7.22 -2.31
CA GLU A 112 -9.43 -7.88 -2.40
C GLU A 112 -9.06 -8.58 -1.09
N ASN A 113 -8.51 -9.78 -1.23
CA ASN A 113 -7.95 -10.51 -0.12
C ASN A 113 -6.65 -9.84 0.36
N LYS A 114 -6.75 -9.05 1.43
CA LYS A 114 -5.59 -8.37 2.07
C LYS A 114 -4.51 -9.35 2.53
N SER A 115 -4.82 -10.64 2.70
CA SER A 115 -3.85 -11.68 3.08
C SER A 115 -2.77 -11.85 2.01
N THR A 116 -3.15 -11.87 0.73
CA THR A 116 -2.20 -12.07 -0.38
C THR A 116 -1.22 -10.90 -0.51
N LYS A 117 -1.70 -9.66 -0.33
CA LYS A 117 -0.84 -8.46 -0.31
C LYS A 117 0.15 -8.48 0.86
N LYS A 118 -0.30 -8.83 2.07
CA LYS A 118 0.57 -8.96 3.25
C LYS A 118 1.60 -10.08 3.07
N GLY A 119 1.21 -11.21 2.48
CA GLY A 119 2.12 -12.32 2.19
C GLY A 119 3.24 -11.93 1.23
N ASN A 120 2.90 -11.24 0.15
CA ASN A 120 3.89 -10.76 -0.83
C ASN A 120 4.81 -9.69 -0.23
N GLN A 121 4.26 -8.76 0.56
CA GLN A 121 5.05 -7.75 1.25
C GLN A 121 6.01 -8.38 2.27
N LYS A 122 5.55 -9.39 3.03
CA LYS A 122 6.39 -10.11 3.99
C LYS A 122 7.54 -10.84 3.31
N LYS A 123 7.28 -11.50 2.17
CA LYS A 123 8.32 -12.15 1.37
C LYS A 123 9.37 -11.15 0.88
N TYR A 124 8.93 -10.01 0.35
CA TYR A 124 9.82 -8.94 -0.10
C TYR A 124 10.68 -8.33 1.02
N ILE A 125 10.10 -8.16 2.21
CA ILE A 125 10.85 -7.69 3.39
C ILE A 125 11.89 -8.73 3.80
N GLN A 126 11.53 -10.02 3.82
CA GLN A 126 12.47 -11.10 4.17
C GLN A 126 13.65 -11.20 3.20
N THR A 127 13.43 -11.01 1.89
CA THR A 127 14.52 -11.01 0.91
C THR A 127 15.47 -9.83 1.14
N LEU A 128 14.93 -8.62 1.38
CA LEU A 128 15.73 -7.44 1.69
C LEU A 128 16.53 -7.60 2.99
N GLU A 129 15.93 -8.20 4.03
CA GLU A 129 16.62 -8.47 5.30
C GLU A 129 17.79 -9.45 5.12
N ALA A 130 17.62 -10.47 4.28
CA ALA A 130 18.68 -11.43 3.95
C ALA A 130 19.84 -10.77 3.21
N GLU A 131 19.55 -9.98 2.16
CA GLU A 131 20.56 -9.24 1.39
C GLU A 131 21.33 -8.25 2.28
N LEU A 132 20.64 -7.51 3.15
CA LEU A 132 21.29 -6.59 4.10
C LEU A 132 22.20 -7.32 5.10
N LYS A 133 21.81 -8.51 5.55
CA LYS A 133 22.64 -9.33 6.45
C LYS A 133 23.90 -9.80 5.74
N GLU A 134 23.78 -10.25 4.50
CA GLU A 134 24.90 -10.69 3.68
C GLU A 134 25.88 -9.54 3.39
N LEU A 135 25.37 -8.40 2.95
CA LEU A 135 26.19 -7.23 2.66
C LEU A 135 26.94 -6.74 3.92
N LYS A 136 26.28 -6.73 5.09
CA LYS A 136 26.94 -6.40 6.36
C LYS A 136 28.08 -7.36 6.70
N SER A 137 27.88 -8.66 6.46
CA SER A 137 28.91 -9.68 6.67
C SER A 137 30.12 -9.45 5.75
N GLN A 138 29.87 -9.16 4.46
CA GLN A 138 30.92 -8.86 3.49
C GLN A 138 31.70 -7.60 3.85
N VAL A 139 31.01 -6.52 4.25
CA VAL A 139 31.67 -5.28 4.71
C VAL A 139 32.53 -5.53 5.95
N GLN A 140 32.06 -6.33 6.89
CA GLN A 140 32.81 -6.64 8.11
C GLN A 140 34.05 -7.50 7.80
N ALA A 141 33.92 -8.51 6.93
CA ALA A 141 35.05 -9.31 6.48
C ALA A 141 36.09 -8.46 5.73
N ASN A 142 35.65 -7.60 4.82
CA ASN A 142 36.52 -6.66 4.12
C ASN A 142 37.25 -5.73 5.08
N LYS A 143 36.55 -5.17 6.08
CA LYS A 143 37.17 -4.32 7.11
C LYS A 143 38.24 -5.07 7.92
N GLN A 144 38.02 -6.35 8.24
CA GLN A 144 39.03 -7.16 8.92
C GLN A 144 40.23 -7.45 8.02
N ASN A 145 40.02 -7.71 6.73
CA ASN A 145 41.12 -7.89 5.77
C ASN A 145 41.96 -6.61 5.61
N TYR A 146 41.34 -5.43 5.55
CA TYR A 146 42.06 -4.14 5.56
C TYR A 146 42.92 -3.98 6.82
N ASN A 147 42.34 -4.23 8.01
CA ASN A 147 43.08 -4.09 9.27
C ASN A 147 44.23 -5.11 9.43
N ALA A 148 44.05 -6.35 8.94
CA ALA A 148 45.08 -7.39 8.98
C ALA A 148 46.26 -7.08 8.04
N ASN A 149 45.99 -6.45 6.90
CA ASN A 149 47.03 -6.05 5.95
C ASN A 149 47.81 -4.81 6.45
N ASP A 150 47.16 -3.83 7.07
CA ASP A 150 47.85 -2.67 7.67
C ASP A 150 48.78 -3.07 8.83
N THR A 151 48.40 -4.07 9.63
CA THR A 151 49.18 -4.47 10.81
C THR A 151 50.33 -5.44 10.50
N SER A 152 50.24 -6.19 9.38
CA SER A 152 51.26 -7.17 8.98
C SER A 152 52.32 -6.63 8.01
N ILE A 153 52.02 -5.56 7.26
CA ILE A 153 52.98 -4.95 6.33
C ILE A 153 53.99 -4.03 7.04
N ILE A 154 53.58 -3.34 8.11
CA ILE A 154 54.46 -2.38 8.81
C ILE A 154 55.66 -3.04 9.54
N PRO A 155 55.52 -4.20 10.22
CA PRO A 155 56.66 -4.82 10.92
C PRO A 155 57.77 -5.32 10.00
N ASP A 156 57.42 -5.87 8.82
CA ASP A 156 58.37 -6.51 7.90
C ASP A 156 59.16 -5.52 7.04
N MET A 157 58.71 -4.26 6.91
CA MET A 157 59.41 -3.23 6.13
C MET A 157 60.48 -2.48 6.93
N VAL A 158 60.56 -2.68 8.26
CA VAL A 158 61.56 -1.98 9.11
C VAL A 158 62.97 -2.45 8.75
N GLY A 159 63.82 -1.51 8.34
CA GLY A 159 65.17 -1.77 7.83
C GLY A 159 65.27 -1.88 6.31
N GLU A 160 64.16 -1.79 5.57
CA GLU A 160 64.17 -1.77 4.10
C GLU A 160 64.45 -0.35 3.57
N MET A 161 65.22 -0.29 2.47
CA MET A 161 65.57 0.95 1.79
C MET A 161 64.47 1.32 0.79
N VAL A 162 63.87 2.49 0.95
CA VAL A 162 62.75 2.97 0.13
C VAL A 162 63.14 4.19 -0.70
N ASN A 163 62.76 4.17 -1.98
CA ASN A 163 62.95 5.26 -2.92
C ASN A 163 61.69 6.14 -2.96
N LEU A 164 61.79 7.38 -2.49
CA LEU A 164 60.72 8.37 -2.59
C LEU A 164 60.77 8.99 -3.98
N LYS A 165 59.62 8.96 -4.68
CA LYS A 165 59.47 9.52 -6.02
C LYS A 165 58.63 10.79 -5.99
N SER A 166 58.92 11.72 -6.91
CA SER A 166 58.09 12.92 -7.08
C SER A 166 56.68 12.54 -7.53
N VAL A 167 55.67 13.22 -6.97
CA VAL A 167 54.26 13.10 -7.40
C VAL A 167 53.93 14.13 -8.49
N THR A 168 54.73 15.19 -8.60
CA THR A 168 54.46 16.37 -9.44
C THR A 168 55.42 16.53 -10.62
N ALA A 169 56.52 15.79 -10.65
CA ALA A 169 57.43 15.70 -11.78
C ALA A 169 57.42 14.25 -12.32
N ASP A 170 57.96 14.05 -13.52
CA ASP A 170 58.24 12.70 -14.06
C ASP A 170 58.92 11.83 -12.99
N PRO A 171 58.69 10.50 -12.96
CA PRO A 171 58.93 9.66 -11.79
C PRO A 171 60.43 9.40 -11.52
N GLU A 172 61.17 10.47 -11.22
CA GLU A 172 62.51 10.46 -10.71
C GLU A 172 62.50 10.22 -9.20
N THR A 173 63.45 9.42 -8.75
CA THR A 173 63.71 9.23 -7.32
C THR A 173 64.34 10.50 -6.78
N ILE A 174 63.61 11.17 -5.88
CA ILE A 174 64.01 12.45 -5.28
C ILE A 174 64.74 12.26 -3.96
N ALA A 175 64.52 11.13 -3.26
CA ALA A 175 65.20 10.80 -2.03
C ALA A 175 65.18 9.29 -1.77
N ILE A 176 66.17 8.80 -1.02
CA ILE A 176 66.25 7.41 -0.56
C ILE A 176 66.26 7.45 0.97
N GLY A 177 65.38 6.67 1.60
CA GLY A 177 65.23 6.60 3.05
C GLY A 177 65.24 5.17 3.58
N LEU A 178 65.51 5.00 4.87
CA LEU A 178 65.40 3.72 5.56
C LEU A 178 64.15 3.76 6.44
N VAL A 179 63.31 2.73 6.36
CA VAL A 179 62.13 2.63 7.22
C VAL A 179 62.57 2.24 8.62
N VAL A 180 62.28 3.08 9.62
CA VAL A 180 62.60 2.84 11.03
C VAL A 180 61.35 2.85 11.89
N ASN A 181 61.34 2.05 12.96
CA ASN A 181 60.22 2.01 13.88
C ASN A 181 60.28 3.21 14.84
N LYS A 182 59.14 3.85 15.09
CA LYS A 182 59.08 5.13 15.83
C LYS A 182 59.52 5.02 17.30
N ASP A 183 59.51 3.80 17.86
CA ASP A 183 59.78 3.54 19.28
C ASP A 183 61.20 3.00 19.57
N SER A 184 62.17 3.07 18.65
CA SER A 184 63.50 2.47 18.85
C SER A 184 64.49 3.29 19.73
N SER A 185 64.01 4.23 20.56
CA SER A 185 64.89 4.93 21.50
C SER A 185 64.96 4.17 22.84
N LYS A 186 65.87 3.20 22.91
CA LYS A 186 66.52 2.79 24.16
C LYS A 186 68.00 3.15 24.08
#